data_AF-A0A329H452-F1
#
_entry.id   AF-A0A329H452-F1
#
_cell.length_a   1.000
_cell.length_b   1.000
_cell.length_c   1.000
_cell.angle_alpha   90.00
_cell.angle_beta   90.00
_cell.angle_gamma   90.00
#
_symmetry.space_group_name_H-M   'P 1'
#
loop_
_entity.id
_entity.type
_entity.pdbx_description
1 polymer ?
#
loop_
_entity_poly.entity_id
_entity_poly.type
_entity_poly.pdbx_seq_one_letter_code
_entity_poly.pdbx_strand_id
1 'polypeptide(L)'
;MALPTRILLASLALATLAGCASPNPYENQGQASGGTSKTAKYGGLGALAGAVAGAAIDHNHRGKGALIGAAAVGAAAAGYGYYADRQEAELRRQMENTGVEVQRQGDDIKLIMPGNITFATDSADIANSFYKPLNDLANSFKQFDQNSIEIVGYTDSTGSRAHNVELSQRRAQNVAGYLTAQGVPAARLSTRGAGPDAPIASNATADGRAQNRRVEVNLRPLPGATGTPAQ
;
A
#
# COMPACT_ATOMS: atom_id res chain seq x y z
N MET A 1 38.90 -10.45 66.35
CA MET A 1 37.48 -10.64 66.75
C MET A 1 36.63 -9.90 65.72
N ALA A 2 36.49 -10.47 64.52
CA ALA A 2 35.36 -11.30 64.06
C ALA A 2 34.19 -10.44 63.52
N LEU A 3 34.03 -10.43 62.19
CA LEU A 3 32.78 -10.01 61.51
C LEU A 3 31.62 -10.95 61.91
N PRO A 4 30.37 -10.49 61.74
CA PRO A 4 29.44 -11.33 61.00
C PRO A 4 28.62 -10.59 59.95
N THR A 5 28.68 -11.20 58.77
CA THR A 5 27.77 -11.23 57.63
C THR A 5 26.27 -11.20 58.01
N ARG A 6 25.48 -10.35 57.36
CA ARG A 6 24.05 -10.58 57.10
C ARG A 6 23.68 -10.15 55.68
N ILE A 7 23.64 -11.14 54.80
CA ILE A 7 22.94 -11.15 53.51
C ILE A 7 21.45 -11.39 53.81
N LEU A 8 20.55 -10.63 53.16
CA LEU A 8 19.09 -10.82 52.92
C LEU A 8 18.58 -9.40 52.55
N LEU A 9 17.86 -9.07 51.48
CA LEU A 9 16.93 -9.79 50.60
C LEU A 9 16.74 -8.98 49.30
N ALA A 10 16.40 -9.70 48.24
CA ALA A 10 15.93 -9.19 46.95
C ALA A 10 14.70 -8.28 47.06
N SER A 11 14.61 -7.29 46.17
CA SER A 11 13.31 -6.90 45.58
C SER A 11 13.53 -6.21 44.24
N LEU A 12 13.38 -7.02 43.20
CA LEU A 12 13.12 -6.65 41.82
C LEU A 12 11.76 -5.91 41.80
N ALA A 13 11.77 -4.58 41.80
CA ALA A 13 10.56 -3.80 41.55
C ALA A 13 10.27 -3.82 40.04
N LEU A 14 9.62 -4.90 39.60
CA LEU A 14 8.99 -5.01 38.30
C LEU A 14 7.84 -3.98 38.27
N ALA A 15 8.10 -2.78 37.72
CA ALA A 15 7.05 -1.80 37.48
C ALA A 15 6.17 -2.31 36.32
N THR A 16 5.16 -3.11 36.65
CA THR A 16 4.04 -3.39 35.75
C THR A 16 3.25 -2.10 35.59
N LEU A 17 3.50 -1.33 34.53
CA LEU A 17 2.60 -0.25 34.12
C LEU A 17 1.34 -0.88 33.54
N ALA A 18 0.39 -1.19 34.41
CA ALA A 18 -1.01 -1.26 34.04
C ALA A 18 -1.44 0.14 33.61
N GLY A 19 -1.91 0.27 32.37
CA GLY A 19 -2.35 1.52 31.79
C GLY A 19 -3.56 2.09 32.54
N CYS A 20 -3.45 3.34 32.97
CA CYS A 20 -4.61 4.18 33.17
C CYS A 20 -4.77 5.01 31.90
N ALA A 21 -5.61 4.50 30.98
CA ALA A 21 -6.18 5.29 29.91
C ALA A 21 -6.92 6.49 30.54
N SER A 22 -6.51 7.70 30.19
CA SER A 22 -7.26 8.91 30.51
C SER A 22 -8.16 9.22 29.30
N PRO A 23 -9.47 9.45 29.49
CA PRO A 23 -10.39 9.67 28.38
C PRO A 23 -10.09 11.01 27.69
N ASN A 24 -9.83 10.95 26.38
CA ASN A 24 -9.66 12.12 25.53
C ASN A 24 -11.04 12.68 25.13
N PRO A 25 -11.30 13.99 25.26
CA PRO A 25 -12.60 14.59 24.94
C PRO A 25 -12.82 14.87 23.44
N TYR A 26 -12.03 14.27 22.54
CA TYR A 26 -12.11 14.46 21.08
C TYR A 26 -12.33 13.15 20.31
N GLU A 27 -12.81 12.11 20.98
CA GLU A 27 -13.15 10.85 20.35
C GLU A 27 -14.50 10.96 19.64
N ASN A 28 -14.47 11.23 18.33
CA ASN A 28 -15.53 10.80 17.45
C ASN A 28 -14.94 10.24 16.15
N GLN A 29 -15.31 8.98 15.90
CA GLN A 29 -15.16 8.19 14.69
C GLN A 29 -13.88 7.35 14.52
N GLY A 30 -13.99 6.09 14.97
CA GLY A 30 -13.31 4.97 14.31
C GLY A 30 -12.38 4.12 15.17
N GLN A 31 -12.91 3.54 16.25
CA GLN A 31 -12.22 2.50 17.01
C GLN A 31 -12.13 1.23 16.15
N ALA A 32 -10.95 0.92 15.62
CA ALA A 32 -10.61 -0.43 15.17
C ALA A 32 -9.85 -1.14 16.29
N SER A 33 -10.63 -1.67 17.23
CA SER A 33 -10.23 -2.81 18.05
C SER A 33 -10.14 -4.03 17.12
N GLY A 34 -8.97 -4.67 17.03
CA GLY A 34 -8.81 -5.96 16.37
C GLY A 34 -7.54 -6.11 15.54
N GLY A 35 -6.55 -6.81 16.11
CA GLY A 35 -5.38 -7.29 15.39
C GLY A 35 -4.15 -6.38 15.53
N THR A 36 -3.14 -6.87 16.24
CA THR A 36 -1.83 -6.24 16.36
C THR A 36 -1.17 -6.13 14.98
N SER A 37 -1.40 -5.02 14.26
CA SER A 37 -0.75 -4.75 12.97
C SER A 37 0.74 -4.47 13.21
N LYS A 38 1.59 -4.93 12.30
CA LYS A 38 3.05 -4.78 12.39
C LYS A 38 3.51 -3.31 12.44
N THR A 39 2.63 -2.34 12.18
CA THR A 39 2.82 -0.89 12.33
C THR A 39 3.08 -0.46 13.79
N ALA A 40 2.52 -1.19 14.77
CA ALA A 40 2.72 -0.87 16.20
C ALA A 40 4.15 -1.16 16.71
N LYS A 41 4.93 -2.01 16.03
CA LYS A 41 6.28 -2.38 16.49
C LYS A 41 7.33 -1.29 16.29
N TYR A 42 7.14 -0.40 15.32
CA TYR A 42 8.10 0.67 15.01
C TYR A 42 7.59 2.08 15.41
N GLY A 43 6.27 2.29 15.46
CA GLY A 43 5.69 3.57 15.90
C GLY A 43 5.79 3.84 17.41
N GLY A 44 5.79 2.79 18.25
CA GLY A 44 5.75 2.94 19.71
C GLY A 44 7.01 3.52 20.35
N LEU A 45 8.19 3.22 19.81
CA LEU A 45 9.47 3.73 20.35
C LEU A 45 9.78 5.16 19.89
N GLY A 46 9.46 5.50 18.64
CA GLY A 46 9.67 6.84 18.08
C GLY A 46 8.72 7.89 18.69
N ALA A 47 7.46 7.52 18.92
CA ALA A 47 6.46 8.42 19.51
C ALA A 47 6.83 8.82 20.95
N LEU A 48 7.37 7.89 21.76
CA LEU A 48 7.79 8.18 23.13
C LEU A 48 9.04 9.07 23.17
N ALA A 49 10.04 8.80 22.31
CA ALA A 49 11.24 9.64 22.22
C ALA A 49 10.90 11.06 21.74
N GLY A 50 10.04 11.18 20.73
CA GLY A 50 9.53 12.46 20.23
C GLY A 50 8.73 13.23 21.28
N ALA A 51 7.87 12.54 22.04
CA ALA A 51 7.11 13.16 23.11
C ALA A 51 8.01 13.74 24.21
N VAL A 52 9.03 12.99 24.62
CA VAL A 52 9.97 13.45 25.66
C VAL A 52 10.79 14.64 25.16
N ALA A 53 11.32 14.57 23.94
CA ALA A 53 12.09 15.68 23.36
C ALA A 53 11.22 16.93 23.16
N GLY A 54 10.01 16.78 22.61
CA GLY A 54 9.09 17.90 22.39
C GLY A 54 8.61 18.55 23.68
N ALA A 55 8.38 17.76 24.75
CA ALA A 55 8.04 18.27 26.08
C ALA A 55 9.20 19.06 26.73
N ALA A 56 10.44 18.69 26.40
CA ALA A 56 11.63 19.36 26.92
C ALA A 56 11.92 20.68 26.17
N ILE A 57 11.55 20.79 24.90
CA ILE A 57 11.79 21.99 24.09
C ILE A 57 10.76 23.10 24.38
N ASP A 58 9.49 22.74 24.64
CA ASP A 58 8.44 23.70 24.99
C ASP A 58 8.16 23.70 26.50
N HIS A 59 8.94 24.51 27.22
CA HIS A 59 8.88 24.62 28.68
C HIS A 59 7.56 25.23 29.19
N ASN A 60 6.89 26.06 28.39
CA ASN A 60 5.67 26.78 28.78
C ASN A 60 4.40 25.99 28.46
N HIS A 61 4.45 25.06 27.50
CA HIS A 61 3.33 24.17 27.16
C HIS A 61 3.81 22.74 26.91
N ARG A 62 4.43 22.11 27.92
CA ARG A 62 5.01 20.76 27.80
C ARG A 62 4.06 19.71 27.20
N GLY A 63 2.76 19.78 27.49
CA GLY A 63 1.76 18.89 26.88
C GLY A 63 1.56 19.10 25.38
N LYS A 64 1.60 20.36 24.93
CA LYS A 64 1.55 20.69 23.49
C LYS A 64 2.88 20.32 22.82
N GLY A 65 4.02 20.62 23.47
CA GLY A 65 5.33 20.23 22.99
C GLY A 65 5.49 18.72 22.85
N ALA A 66 5.02 17.94 23.83
CA ALA A 66 5.02 16.48 23.77
C ALA A 66 4.22 15.95 22.58
N LEU A 67 3.02 16.49 22.35
CA LEU A 67 2.19 16.10 21.22
C LEU A 67 2.83 16.44 19.88
N ILE A 68 3.41 17.64 19.76
CA ILE A 68 4.11 18.09 18.55
C ILE A 68 5.34 17.22 18.29
N GLY A 69 6.14 16.93 19.32
CA GLY A 69 7.31 16.06 19.19
C GLY A 69 6.93 14.62 18.85
N ALA A 70 5.87 14.07 19.47
CA ALA A 70 5.35 12.75 19.14
C ALA A 70 4.83 12.69 17.68
N ALA A 71 4.13 13.74 17.22
CA ALA A 71 3.63 13.83 15.86
C ALA A 71 4.76 13.98 14.82
N ALA A 72 5.78 14.79 15.13
CA ALA A 72 6.92 15.00 14.25
C ALA A 72 7.72 13.70 14.02
N VAL A 73 7.98 12.94 15.09
CA VAL A 73 8.71 11.68 14.99
C VAL A 73 7.79 10.55 14.47
N GLY A 74 6.50 10.59 14.79
CA GLY A 74 5.49 9.66 14.25
C GLY A 74 5.33 9.78 12.73
N ALA A 75 5.36 10.98 12.17
CA ALA A 75 5.31 11.21 10.72
C ALA A 75 6.60 10.75 10.02
N ALA A 76 7.77 11.01 10.60
CA ALA A 76 9.05 10.60 10.04
C ALA A 76 9.29 9.07 10.14
N ALA A 77 8.75 8.41 11.16
CA ALA A 77 8.86 6.96 11.36
C ALA A 77 7.84 6.14 10.55
N ALA A 78 6.86 6.77 9.90
CA ALA A 78 5.78 6.07 9.22
C ALA A 78 6.23 5.31 7.95
N GLY A 79 7.45 5.58 7.48
CA GLY A 79 8.07 4.88 6.35
C GLY A 79 7.26 4.96 5.05
N TYR A 80 7.58 4.09 4.09
CA TYR A 80 6.82 3.97 2.84
C TYR A 80 5.34 3.60 3.06
N GLY A 81 4.99 3.00 4.20
CA GLY A 81 3.62 2.62 4.55
C GLY A 81 2.65 3.81 4.48
N TYR A 82 3.00 4.96 5.06
CA TYR A 82 2.17 6.16 5.01
C TYR A 82 1.96 6.66 3.57
N TYR A 83 3.02 6.63 2.78
CA TYR A 83 2.97 7.02 1.38
C TYR A 83 2.03 6.11 0.58
N ALA A 84 2.16 4.78 0.75
CA ALA A 84 1.28 3.80 0.13
C ALA A 84 -0.17 3.92 0.61
N ASP A 85 -0.41 4.21 1.89
CA ASP A 85 -1.76 4.41 2.44
C ASP A 85 -2.46 5.61 1.79
N ARG A 86 -1.73 6.72 1.61
CA ARG A 86 -2.24 7.93 0.94
C ARG A 86 -2.54 7.66 -0.52
N GLN A 87 -1.65 6.95 -1.22
CA GLN A 87 -1.86 6.58 -2.61
C GLN A 87 -3.05 5.64 -2.76
N GLU A 88 -3.17 4.61 -1.92
CA GLU A 88 -4.27 3.67 -1.93
C GLU A 88 -5.61 4.37 -1.69
N ALA A 89 -5.69 5.24 -0.68
CA ALA A 89 -6.92 5.97 -0.36
C ALA A 89 -7.39 6.84 -1.53
N GLU A 90 -6.45 7.50 -2.22
CA GLU A 90 -6.76 8.30 -3.40
C GLU A 90 -7.20 7.42 -4.58
N LEU A 91 -6.46 6.34 -4.86
CA LEU A 91 -6.81 5.39 -5.91
C LEU A 91 -8.20 4.78 -5.67
N ARG A 92 -8.52 4.38 -4.43
CA ARG A 92 -9.85 3.85 -4.09
C ARG A 92 -10.95 4.84 -4.44
N ARG A 93 -10.82 6.09 -4.03
CA ARG A 93 -11.81 7.15 -4.32
C ARG A 93 -11.97 7.40 -5.80
N GLN A 94 -10.87 7.49 -6.55
CA GLN A 94 -10.92 7.76 -7.99
C GLN A 94 -11.50 6.58 -8.78
N MET A 95 -11.23 5.35 -8.33
CA MET A 95 -11.67 4.13 -9.00
C MET A 95 -13.07 3.68 -8.58
N GLU A 96 -13.71 4.35 -7.62
CA GLU A 96 -15.12 4.12 -7.28
C GLU A 96 -15.99 4.19 -8.54
N ASN A 97 -16.84 3.17 -8.72
CA ASN A 97 -17.76 3.04 -9.86
C ASN A 97 -17.09 2.91 -11.25
N THR A 98 -15.76 2.78 -11.32
CA THR A 98 -15.06 2.52 -12.59
C THR A 98 -14.99 1.02 -12.93
N GLY A 99 -15.23 0.15 -11.94
CA GLY A 99 -15.04 -1.29 -12.03
C GLY A 99 -13.59 -1.75 -11.81
N VAL A 100 -12.66 -0.83 -11.55
CA VAL A 100 -11.28 -1.17 -11.15
C VAL A 100 -11.24 -1.48 -9.65
N GLU A 101 -10.69 -2.63 -9.29
CA GLU A 101 -10.49 -3.00 -7.90
C GLU A 101 -9.11 -2.56 -7.42
N VAL A 102 -9.04 -2.05 -6.19
CA VAL A 102 -7.79 -1.69 -5.52
C VAL A 102 -7.54 -2.65 -4.35
N GLN A 103 -6.39 -3.32 -4.35
CA GLN A 103 -5.99 -4.29 -3.33
C GLN A 103 -4.64 -3.91 -2.74
N ARG A 104 -4.54 -3.93 -1.42
CA ARG A 104 -3.28 -3.73 -0.69
C ARG A 104 -2.63 -5.07 -0.38
N GLN A 105 -1.35 -5.21 -0.71
CA GLN A 105 -0.56 -6.43 -0.48
C GLN A 105 0.77 -6.07 0.21
N GLY A 106 0.72 -5.83 1.52
CA GLY A 106 1.89 -5.33 2.25
C GLY A 106 2.25 -3.91 1.81
N ASP A 107 3.44 -3.73 1.25
CA ASP A 107 3.89 -2.45 0.70
C ASP A 107 3.48 -2.24 -0.77
N ASP A 108 2.98 -3.29 -1.43
CA ASP A 108 2.53 -3.25 -2.82
C ASP A 108 1.05 -2.85 -2.91
N ILE A 109 0.71 -2.11 -3.96
CA ILE A 109 -0.69 -1.84 -4.32
C ILE A 109 -0.96 -2.52 -5.65
N LYS A 110 -1.99 -3.37 -5.69
CA LYS A 110 -2.45 -4.04 -6.91
C LYS A 110 -3.78 -3.44 -7.35
N LEU A 111 -3.82 -3.01 -8.59
CA LEU A 111 -5.05 -2.59 -9.28
C LEU A 111 -5.48 -3.72 -10.22
N ILE A 112 -6.75 -4.12 -10.18
CA ILE A 112 -7.30 -5.12 -11.09
C ILE A 112 -8.31 -4.43 -12.00
N MET A 113 -8.03 -4.43 -13.30
CA MET A 113 -8.86 -3.83 -14.33
C MET A 113 -9.50 -4.95 -15.17
N PRO A 114 -10.82 -5.22 -15.02
CA PRO A 114 -11.52 -6.23 -15.81
C PRO A 114 -11.41 -5.96 -17.31
N GLY A 115 -11.19 -7.00 -18.11
CA GLY A 115 -10.91 -6.86 -19.53
C GLY A 115 -12.10 -6.32 -20.33
N ASN A 116 -13.34 -6.67 -19.93
CA ASN A 116 -14.57 -6.26 -20.59
C ASN A 116 -14.92 -4.77 -20.43
N ILE A 117 -14.35 -4.10 -19.43
CA ILE A 117 -14.52 -2.65 -19.25
C ILE A 117 -13.30 -1.87 -19.73
N THR A 118 -12.12 -2.52 -19.74
CA THR A 118 -10.85 -1.90 -20.12
C THR A 118 -10.65 -1.88 -21.63
N PHE A 119 -11.10 -2.91 -22.34
CA PHE A 119 -10.86 -3.09 -23.77
C PHE A 119 -12.16 -3.22 -24.55
N ALA A 120 -12.12 -2.85 -25.83
CA ALA A 120 -13.18 -3.19 -26.77
C ALA A 120 -13.28 -4.73 -26.95
N THR A 121 -14.47 -5.21 -27.31
CA THR A 121 -14.76 -6.64 -27.49
C THR A 121 -13.73 -7.31 -28.39
N ASP A 122 -13.13 -8.40 -27.91
CA ASP A 122 -12.09 -9.19 -28.59
C ASP A 122 -10.88 -8.39 -29.12
N SER A 123 -10.67 -7.17 -28.60
CA SER A 123 -9.55 -6.31 -29.00
C SER A 123 -8.53 -6.12 -27.88
N ALA A 124 -7.37 -5.58 -28.25
CA ALA A 124 -6.41 -4.98 -27.34
C ALA A 124 -6.58 -3.46 -27.23
N ASP A 125 -7.49 -2.86 -27.99
CA ASP A 125 -7.76 -1.43 -27.96
C ASP A 125 -8.50 -1.05 -26.69
N ILE A 126 -8.05 0.03 -26.05
CA ILE A 126 -8.66 0.56 -24.83
C ILE A 126 -10.07 1.06 -25.17
N ALA A 127 -11.05 0.67 -24.37
CA ALA A 127 -12.42 1.13 -24.52
C ALA A 127 -12.51 2.64 -24.29
N ASN A 128 -13.31 3.36 -25.09
CA ASN A 128 -13.44 4.82 -24.97
C ASN A 128 -13.88 5.27 -23.56
N SER A 129 -14.74 4.50 -22.91
CA SER A 129 -15.20 4.75 -21.54
C SER A 129 -14.08 4.65 -20.50
N PHE A 130 -12.98 3.97 -20.82
CA PHE A 130 -11.91 3.66 -19.88
C PHE A 130 -10.74 4.65 -19.91
N TYR A 131 -10.72 5.59 -20.87
CA TYR A 131 -9.71 6.64 -20.91
C TYR A 131 -9.76 7.57 -19.70
N LYS A 132 -10.95 7.87 -19.17
CA LYS A 132 -11.07 8.69 -17.95
C LYS A 132 -10.44 7.99 -16.73
N PRO A 133 -10.81 6.74 -16.38
CA PRO A 133 -10.11 5.99 -15.33
C PRO A 133 -8.59 5.95 -15.52
N LEU A 134 -8.11 5.73 -16.75
CA LEU A 134 -6.66 5.73 -17.03
C LEU A 134 -6.00 7.10 -16.81
N ASN A 135 -6.70 8.20 -17.08
CA ASN A 135 -6.20 9.55 -16.79
C ASN A 135 -6.09 9.79 -15.28
N ASP A 136 -7.08 9.34 -14.52
CA ASP A 136 -7.08 9.45 -13.05
C ASP A 136 -5.90 8.64 -12.47
N LEU A 137 -5.69 7.40 -12.96
CA LEU A 137 -4.51 6.59 -12.64
C LEU A 137 -3.20 7.28 -13.02
N ALA A 138 -3.09 7.85 -14.23
CA ALA A 138 -1.89 8.54 -14.66
C ALA A 138 -1.55 9.74 -13.76
N ASN A 139 -2.57 10.49 -13.31
CA ASN A 139 -2.38 11.59 -12.37
C ASN A 139 -1.90 11.10 -11.00
N SER A 140 -2.50 10.02 -10.47
CA SER A 140 -2.01 9.38 -9.24
C SER A 140 -0.56 8.91 -9.40
N PHE A 141 -0.21 8.25 -10.50
CA PHE A 141 1.16 7.77 -10.72
C PHE A 141 2.17 8.90 -10.85
N LYS A 142 1.80 10.07 -11.40
CA LYS A 142 2.67 11.24 -11.44
C LYS A 142 2.83 11.89 -10.06
N GLN A 143 1.77 11.94 -9.27
CA GLN A 143 1.80 12.50 -7.91
C GLN A 143 2.60 11.62 -6.95
N PHE A 144 2.48 10.30 -7.13
CA PHE A 144 3.14 9.29 -6.32
C PHE A 144 4.22 8.60 -7.16
N ASP A 145 5.44 9.16 -7.15
CA ASP A 145 6.57 8.72 -7.97
C ASP A 145 7.57 7.73 -7.34
N GLN A 146 7.45 7.42 -6.05
CA GLN A 146 8.37 6.55 -5.30
C GLN A 146 8.12 5.03 -5.48
N ASN A 147 7.46 4.63 -6.58
CA ASN A 147 7.23 3.23 -6.94
C ASN A 147 7.50 2.93 -8.41
N SER A 148 7.85 1.67 -8.67
CA SER A 148 7.80 1.05 -9.98
C SER A 148 6.39 0.52 -10.28
N ILE A 149 6.06 0.40 -11.57
CA ILE A 149 4.74 0.06 -12.07
C ILE A 149 4.87 -1.13 -13.03
N GLU A 150 4.39 -2.32 -12.63
CA GLU A 150 4.33 -3.52 -13.48
C GLU A 150 2.89 -3.73 -13.98
N ILE A 151 2.70 -3.65 -15.30
CA ILE A 151 1.42 -3.88 -15.96
C ILE A 151 1.40 -5.28 -16.55
N VAL A 152 0.52 -6.14 -16.05
CA VAL A 152 0.44 -7.54 -16.44
C VAL A 152 -0.92 -7.84 -17.05
N GLY A 153 -0.93 -8.29 -18.30
CA GLY A 153 -2.15 -8.75 -18.96
C GLY A 153 -2.42 -10.24 -18.72
N TYR A 154 -3.68 -10.58 -18.57
CA TYR A 154 -4.17 -11.96 -18.42
C TYR A 154 -5.35 -12.24 -19.35
N THR A 155 -5.51 -13.50 -19.72
CA THR A 155 -6.66 -14.02 -20.48
C THR A 155 -7.33 -15.15 -19.72
N ASP A 156 -8.46 -15.63 -20.22
CA ASP A 156 -8.96 -16.95 -19.85
C ASP A 156 -8.23 -18.06 -20.62
N SER A 157 -8.59 -19.32 -20.36
CA SER A 157 -7.96 -20.50 -20.97
C SER A 157 -8.52 -20.90 -22.35
N THR A 158 -9.36 -20.08 -22.97
CA THR A 158 -9.92 -20.34 -24.30
C THR A 158 -8.90 -19.97 -25.38
N GLY A 159 -8.82 -20.76 -26.46
CA GLY A 159 -7.85 -20.52 -27.53
C GLY A 159 -6.46 -21.10 -27.24
N SER A 160 -5.48 -20.78 -28.10
CA SER A 160 -4.11 -21.29 -27.94
C SER A 160 -3.32 -20.45 -26.94
N ARG A 161 -2.42 -21.09 -26.19
CA ARG A 161 -1.56 -20.38 -25.23
C ARG A 161 -0.73 -19.27 -25.89
N ALA A 162 -0.17 -19.54 -27.07
CA ALA A 162 0.65 -18.56 -27.79
C ALA A 162 -0.16 -17.30 -28.14
N HIS A 163 -1.38 -17.48 -28.66
CA HIS A 163 -2.29 -16.38 -28.96
C HIS A 163 -2.64 -15.57 -27.70
N ASN A 164 -2.93 -16.25 -26.59
CA ASN A 164 -3.29 -15.63 -25.33
C ASN A 164 -2.15 -14.82 -24.70
N VAL A 165 -0.92 -15.34 -24.76
CA VAL A 165 0.28 -14.61 -24.32
C VAL A 165 0.48 -13.36 -25.19
N GLU A 166 0.32 -13.47 -26.50
CA GLU A 166 0.46 -12.32 -27.41
C GLU A 166 -0.63 -11.26 -27.17
N LEU A 167 -1.89 -11.68 -27.04
CA LEU A 167 -3.02 -10.78 -26.78
C LEU A 167 -2.86 -10.04 -25.44
N SER A 168 -2.52 -10.77 -24.38
CA SER A 168 -2.29 -10.17 -23.07
C SER A 168 -1.09 -9.22 -23.06
N GLN A 169 -0.02 -9.54 -23.80
CA GLN A 169 1.14 -8.65 -23.96
C GLN A 169 0.74 -7.34 -24.66
N ARG A 170 0.01 -7.40 -25.78
CA ARG A 170 -0.47 -6.20 -26.49
C ARG A 170 -1.36 -5.33 -25.62
N ARG A 171 -2.27 -5.94 -24.84
CA ARG A 171 -3.12 -5.23 -23.87
C ARG A 171 -2.31 -4.48 -22.82
N ALA A 172 -1.31 -5.14 -22.23
CA ALA A 172 -0.42 -4.49 -21.27
C ALA A 172 0.38 -3.34 -21.90
N GLN A 173 0.87 -3.52 -23.13
CA GLN A 173 1.60 -2.49 -23.89
C GLN A 173 0.72 -1.28 -24.23
N ASN A 174 -0.53 -1.49 -24.64
CA ASN A 174 -1.44 -0.40 -24.95
C ASN A 174 -1.75 0.46 -23.72
N VAL A 175 -1.97 -0.17 -22.56
CA VAL A 175 -2.13 0.54 -21.28
C VAL A 175 -0.88 1.33 -20.93
N ALA A 176 0.31 0.72 -21.02
CA ALA A 176 1.58 1.40 -20.73
C ALA A 176 1.85 2.57 -21.69
N GLY A 177 1.58 2.38 -22.99
CA GLY A 177 1.73 3.40 -24.01
C GLY A 177 0.81 4.59 -23.74
N TYR A 178 -0.44 4.33 -23.35
CA TYR A 178 -1.37 5.39 -22.97
C TYR A 178 -0.90 6.15 -21.73
N LEU A 179 -0.51 5.44 -20.65
CA LEU A 179 0.00 6.07 -19.43
C LEU A 179 1.25 6.93 -19.69
N THR A 180 2.14 6.45 -20.57
CA THR A 180 3.32 7.21 -21.00
C THR A 180 2.92 8.48 -21.75
N ALA A 181 1.94 8.39 -22.66
CA ALA A 181 1.41 9.56 -23.36
C ALA A 181 0.75 10.59 -22.42
N GLN A 182 0.22 10.14 -21.28
CA GLN A 182 -0.31 11.00 -20.20
C GLN A 182 0.77 11.55 -19.25
N GLY A 183 2.04 11.27 -19.53
CA GLY A 183 3.21 11.84 -18.82
C GLY A 183 3.77 10.97 -17.71
N VAL A 184 3.37 9.70 -17.57
CA VAL A 184 4.02 8.77 -16.65
C VAL A 184 5.41 8.39 -17.21
N PRO A 185 6.50 8.52 -16.44
CA PRO A 185 7.83 8.19 -16.95
C PRO A 185 7.95 6.72 -17.37
N ALA A 186 8.36 6.48 -18.63
CA ALA A 186 8.53 5.12 -19.17
C ALA A 186 9.50 4.26 -18.34
N ALA A 187 10.52 4.88 -17.72
CA ALA A 187 11.48 4.18 -16.86
C ALA A 187 10.85 3.54 -15.61
N ARG A 188 9.65 3.97 -15.21
CA ARG A 188 8.89 3.37 -14.10
C ARG A 188 7.98 2.24 -14.55
N LEU A 189 7.72 2.12 -15.85
CA LEU A 189 6.74 1.19 -16.41
C LEU A 189 7.43 -0.07 -16.94
N SER A 190 6.85 -1.21 -16.63
CA SER A 190 7.19 -2.50 -17.23
C SER A 190 5.91 -3.23 -17.63
N THR A 191 5.98 -4.05 -18.68
CA THR A 191 4.81 -4.76 -19.23
C THR A 191 5.08 -6.24 -19.40
N ARG A 192 4.09 -7.08 -19.10
CA ARG A 192 4.18 -8.53 -19.29
C ARG A 192 2.83 -9.13 -19.69
N GLY A 193 2.80 -10.00 -20.69
CA GLY A 193 1.67 -10.85 -21.04
C GLY A 193 1.79 -12.20 -20.38
N ALA A 194 0.88 -12.52 -19.45
CA ALA A 194 0.84 -13.80 -18.75
C ALA A 194 -0.06 -14.83 -19.45
N GLY A 195 -0.85 -14.42 -20.44
CA GLY A 195 -1.84 -15.29 -21.08
C GLY A 195 -2.80 -15.90 -20.05
N PRO A 196 -3.08 -17.21 -20.11
CA PRO A 196 -4.02 -17.88 -19.21
C PRO A 196 -3.43 -18.26 -17.84
N ASP A 197 -2.16 -17.92 -17.58
CA ASP A 197 -1.46 -18.32 -16.37
C ASP A 197 -1.96 -17.50 -15.15
N ALA A 198 -1.87 -18.06 -13.94
CA ALA A 198 -2.37 -17.44 -12.70
C ALA A 198 -3.85 -16.96 -12.75
N PRO A 199 -4.81 -17.87 -12.99
CA PRO A 199 -6.24 -17.55 -12.94
C PRO A 199 -6.65 -17.15 -11.52
N ILE A 200 -7.54 -16.17 -11.40
CA ILE A 200 -8.16 -15.75 -10.13
C ILE A 200 -9.52 -16.41 -9.90
N ALA A 201 -10.07 -17.05 -10.93
CA ALA A 201 -11.32 -17.77 -10.88
C ALA A 201 -11.31 -19.00 -11.81
N SER A 202 -12.32 -19.87 -11.67
CA SER A 202 -12.41 -21.08 -12.49
C SER A 202 -12.64 -20.76 -13.97
N ASN A 203 -11.82 -21.32 -14.86
CA ASN A 203 -12.05 -21.21 -16.30
C ASN A 203 -13.24 -22.08 -16.80
N ALA A 204 -13.78 -22.95 -15.95
CA ALA A 204 -14.91 -23.81 -16.31
C ALA A 204 -16.21 -23.02 -16.48
N THR A 205 -16.38 -21.89 -15.80
CA THR A 205 -17.60 -21.07 -15.86
C THR A 205 -17.39 -19.80 -16.69
N ALA A 206 -18.46 -19.28 -17.30
CA ALA A 206 -18.40 -18.04 -18.08
C ALA A 206 -17.96 -16.84 -17.21
N ASP A 207 -18.50 -16.75 -16.00
CA ASP A 207 -18.18 -15.68 -15.05
C ASP A 207 -16.72 -15.75 -14.59
N GLY A 208 -16.20 -16.95 -14.30
CA GLY A 208 -14.81 -17.10 -13.90
C GLY A 208 -13.84 -16.78 -15.04
N ARG A 209 -14.19 -17.11 -16.29
CA ARG A 209 -13.43 -16.64 -17.47
C ARG A 209 -13.45 -15.11 -17.60
N ALA A 210 -14.60 -14.48 -17.34
CA ALA A 210 -14.71 -13.03 -17.36
C ALA A 210 -13.80 -12.36 -16.32
N GLN A 211 -13.71 -12.93 -15.11
CA GLN A 211 -12.78 -12.46 -14.08
C GLN A 211 -11.31 -12.68 -14.47
N ASN A 212 -10.98 -13.80 -15.12
CA ASN A 212 -9.60 -14.09 -15.54
C ASN A 212 -9.10 -13.15 -16.64
N ARG A 213 -9.97 -12.71 -17.55
CA ARG A 213 -9.66 -11.68 -18.56
C ARG A 213 -9.52 -10.32 -17.88
N ARG A 214 -8.29 -9.94 -17.52
CA ARG A 214 -8.00 -8.70 -16.78
C ARG A 214 -6.61 -8.17 -17.10
N VAL A 215 -6.36 -6.92 -16.70
CA VAL A 215 -5.01 -6.36 -16.59
C VAL A 215 -4.78 -5.98 -15.13
N GLU A 216 -3.66 -6.41 -14.58
CA GLU A 216 -3.22 -6.01 -13.24
C GLU A 216 -2.16 -4.91 -13.36
N VAL A 217 -2.25 -3.88 -12.54
CA VAL A 217 -1.19 -2.87 -12.37
C VAL A 217 -0.65 -3.00 -10.95
N ASN A 218 0.61 -3.40 -10.82
CA ASN A 218 1.27 -3.61 -9.55
C ASN A 218 2.22 -2.46 -9.28
N LEU A 219 1.97 -1.72 -8.22
CA LEU A 219 2.82 -0.65 -7.72
C LEU A 219 3.72 -1.22 -6.65
N ARG A 220 5.03 -1.20 -6.89
CA ARG A 220 6.03 -1.69 -5.93
C ARG A 220 6.98 -0.58 -5.50
N PRO A 221 7.28 -0.46 -4.20
CA PRO A 221 8.24 0.52 -3.70
C PRO A 221 9.58 0.43 -4.46
N LEU A 222 10.20 1.58 -4.73
CA LEU A 222 11.57 1.59 -5.24
C LEU A 222 12.55 1.07 -4.16
N PRO A 223 13.67 0.43 -4.55
CA PRO A 223 14.72 0.03 -3.61
C PRO A 223 15.15 1.20 -2.71
N GLY A 224 15.16 0.98 -1.39
CA GLY A 224 15.50 2.00 -0.39
C GLY A 224 14.31 2.83 0.13
N ALA A 225 13.13 2.74 -0.49
CA ALA A 225 11.95 3.48 -0.04
C ALA A 225 11.32 2.91 1.25
N THR A 226 11.32 1.58 1.42
CA THR A 226 10.68 0.90 2.57
C THR A 226 11.49 0.92 3.86
N GLY A 227 12.60 1.66 3.94
CA GLY A 227 13.49 1.68 5.11
C GLY A 227 14.13 0.31 5.43
N THR A 228 13.88 -0.71 4.60
CA THR A 228 14.53 -2.01 4.69
C THR A 228 15.83 -1.90 3.90
N PRO A 229 17.01 -2.16 4.50
CA PRO A 229 18.26 -2.11 3.75
C PRO A 229 18.20 -3.08 2.57
N ALA A 230 18.70 -2.64 1.43
CA ALA A 230 18.92 -3.52 0.27
C ALA A 230 19.75 -4.72 0.74
N GLN A 231 19.21 -5.92 0.57
CA GLN A 231 19.94 -7.17 0.84
C GLN A 231 20.85 -7.48 -0.35
#